data_AF-A0A4R2PK26-F1
#
_entry.id   AF-A0A4R2PK26-F1
#
_cell.length_a   1.000
_cell.length_b   1.000
_cell.length_c   1.000
_cell.angle_alpha   90.00
_cell.angle_beta   90.00
_cell.angle_gamma   90.00
#
_symmetry.space_group_name_H-M   'P 1'
#
loop_
_entity.id
_entity.type
_entity.pdbx_description
1 polymer ?
#
loop_
_entity_poly.entity_id
_entity_poly.type
_entity_poly.pdbx_seq_one_letter_code
_entity_poly.pdbx_strand_id
1 'polypeptide(L)'
;MIVLAPLLLSVAVPAAVEPRCTSFATLSAADQKQYGSRYRFRVRTKGKAVAEQWVRSQACPEARAARRERRRAPLTRADGRPCTKTRTEMRPVTSGGSMTMLPHRVCIR
;
A
#
# COMPACT_ATOMS: atom_id res chain seq x y z
N MET A 1 -49.67 -4.90 -30.53
CA MET A 1 -49.27 -4.74 -29.11
C MET A 1 -48.01 -5.56 -28.89
N ILE A 2 -46.87 -4.91 -28.67
CA ILE A 2 -45.58 -5.59 -28.46
C ILE A 2 -45.21 -5.38 -27.00
N VAL A 3 -45.19 -6.48 -26.23
CA VAL A 3 -44.80 -6.49 -24.82
C VAL A 3 -43.27 -6.57 -24.76
N LEU A 4 -42.60 -5.47 -24.44
CA LEU A 4 -41.16 -5.48 -24.14
C LEU A 4 -40.96 -5.95 -22.69
N ALA A 5 -40.44 -7.16 -22.53
CA ALA A 5 -39.92 -7.66 -21.27
C ALA A 5 -38.55 -7.00 -20.98
N PRO A 6 -38.33 -6.38 -19.81
CA PRO A 6 -37.02 -5.85 -19.49
C PRO A 6 -36.11 -7.00 -19.03
N LEU A 7 -35.08 -7.27 -19.83
CA LEU A 7 -33.92 -8.06 -19.45
C LEU A 7 -33.25 -7.42 -18.24
N LEU A 8 -33.46 -8.01 -17.05
CA LEU A 8 -32.72 -7.68 -15.84
C LEU A 8 -31.27 -8.15 -16.02
N LEU A 9 -30.40 -7.23 -16.45
CA LEU A 9 -28.95 -7.39 -16.37
C LEU A 9 -28.54 -7.35 -14.89
N SER A 10 -28.36 -8.51 -14.27
CA SER A 10 -27.68 -8.64 -12.98
C SER A 10 -26.19 -8.33 -13.17
N VAL A 11 -25.78 -7.10 -12.90
CA VAL A 11 -24.37 -6.73 -12.79
C VAL A 11 -23.82 -7.38 -11.53
N ALA A 12 -23.06 -8.47 -11.70
CA ALA A 12 -22.29 -9.08 -10.62
C ALA A 12 -21.23 -8.08 -10.14
N VAL A 13 -21.50 -7.43 -9.01
CA VAL A 13 -20.51 -6.64 -8.28
C VAL A 13 -19.41 -7.62 -7.85
N PRO A 14 -18.15 -7.43 -8.25
CA PRO A 14 -17.08 -8.30 -7.75
C PRO A 14 -17.06 -8.14 -6.24
N ALA A 15 -17.36 -9.22 -5.51
CA ALA A 15 -17.22 -9.27 -4.07
C ALA A 15 -15.77 -8.87 -3.74
N ALA A 16 -15.59 -7.65 -3.23
CA ALA A 16 -14.31 -7.20 -2.73
C ALA A 16 -13.88 -8.23 -1.69
N VAL A 17 -12.79 -8.95 -1.98
CA VAL A 17 -12.16 -9.87 -1.05
C VAL A 17 -12.01 -9.10 0.25
N GLU A 18 -12.72 -9.50 1.31
CA GLU A 18 -12.59 -8.80 2.57
C GLU A 18 -11.11 -8.84 2.96
N PRO A 19 -10.49 -7.68 3.22
CA PRO A 19 -9.10 -7.66 3.59
C PRO A 19 -8.98 -8.52 4.84
N ARG A 20 -8.24 -9.63 4.76
CA ARG A 20 -8.07 -10.60 5.86
C ARG A 20 -7.51 -10.00 7.16
N CYS A 21 -7.23 -8.70 7.14
CA CYS A 21 -6.74 -7.88 8.21
C CYS A 21 -7.52 -6.56 8.16
N THR A 22 -8.43 -6.37 9.11
CA THR A 22 -9.28 -5.17 9.21
C THR A 22 -8.86 -4.25 10.35
N SER A 23 -8.28 -4.81 11.42
CA SER A 23 -7.86 -4.05 12.61
C SER A 23 -6.62 -4.62 13.29
N PHE A 24 -6.00 -3.83 14.17
CA PHE A 24 -4.86 -4.27 14.99
C PHE A 24 -5.19 -5.50 15.85
N ALA A 25 -6.41 -5.60 16.38
CA ALA A 25 -6.85 -6.72 17.21
C ALA A 25 -6.93 -8.05 16.43
N THR A 26 -7.22 -7.98 15.13
CA THR A 26 -7.33 -9.16 14.25
C THR A 26 -5.97 -9.67 13.73
N LEU A 27 -4.87 -9.00 14.06
CA LEU A 27 -3.54 -9.42 13.63
C LEU A 27 -3.04 -10.65 14.39
N SER A 28 -2.12 -11.39 13.78
CA SER A 28 -1.36 -12.45 14.45
C SER A 28 -0.59 -11.91 15.67
N ALA A 29 -0.33 -12.75 16.67
CA ALA A 29 0.44 -12.33 17.86
C ALA A 29 1.84 -11.79 17.50
N ALA A 30 2.46 -12.33 16.44
CA ALA A 30 3.75 -11.86 15.94
C ALA A 30 3.65 -10.43 15.37
N ASP A 31 2.64 -10.16 14.53
CA ASP A 31 2.42 -8.81 13.97
C ASP A 31 1.99 -7.82 15.06
N GLN A 32 1.16 -8.24 16.02
CA GLN A 32 0.80 -7.41 17.18
C GLN A 32 2.04 -7.01 17.98
N LYS A 33 2.97 -7.95 18.23
CA LYS A 33 4.23 -7.66 18.91
C LYS A 33 5.12 -6.71 18.09
N GLN A 34 5.22 -6.94 16.78
CA GLN A 34 6.05 -6.13 15.87
C GLN A 34 5.56 -4.67 15.76
N TYR A 35 4.24 -4.46 15.69
CA TYR A 35 3.65 -3.14 15.44
C TYR A 35 3.07 -2.47 16.70
N GLY A 36 2.95 -3.18 17.82
CA GLY A 36 2.19 -2.76 18.99
C GLY A 36 2.64 -1.43 19.61
N SER A 37 3.94 -1.21 19.77
CA SER A 37 4.46 0.06 20.31
C SER A 37 4.13 1.25 19.40
N ARG A 38 4.24 1.04 18.07
CA ARG A 38 3.97 2.06 17.05
C ARG A 38 2.47 2.33 16.86
N TYR A 39 1.63 1.31 17.03
CA TYR A 39 0.18 1.45 17.05
C TYR A 39 -0.25 2.26 18.27
N ARG A 40 0.16 1.86 19.49
CA ARG A 40 -0.16 2.57 20.74
C ARG A 40 0.31 4.03 20.73
N PHE A 41 1.50 4.31 20.19
CA PHE A 41 1.97 5.68 19.99
C PHE A 41 1.04 6.50 19.08
N ARG A 42 0.59 5.92 17.95
CA ARG A 42 -0.33 6.60 17.02
C ARG A 42 -1.72 6.79 17.62
N VAL A 43 -2.22 5.82 18.40
CA VAL A 43 -3.48 5.98 19.12
C VAL A 43 -3.42 7.21 20.04
N ARG A 44 -2.33 7.38 20.78
CA ARG A 44 -2.14 8.52 21.69
C ARG A 44 -1.96 9.86 20.98
N THR A 45 -1.25 9.90 19.85
CA THR A 45 -0.83 11.15 19.20
C THR A 45 -1.73 11.58 18.04
N LYS A 46 -2.37 10.62 17.35
CA LYS A 46 -3.15 10.84 16.13
C LYS A 46 -4.55 10.25 16.18
N GLY A 47 -4.91 9.55 17.26
CA GLY A 47 -6.20 8.90 17.43
C GLY A 47 -6.27 7.48 16.84
N LYS A 48 -7.30 6.76 17.27
CA LYS A 48 -7.52 5.33 16.94
C LYS A 48 -7.69 5.09 15.44
N ALA A 49 -8.49 5.92 14.75
CA ALA A 49 -8.76 5.76 13.32
C ALA A 49 -7.48 5.78 12.47
N VAL A 50 -6.57 6.72 12.76
CA VAL A 50 -5.28 6.84 12.06
C VAL A 50 -4.37 5.65 12.39
N ALA A 51 -4.38 5.17 13.63
CA ALA A 51 -3.60 4.01 14.03
C ALA A 51 -4.06 2.73 13.31
N GLU A 52 -5.38 2.52 13.18
CA GLU A 52 -5.96 1.38 12.46
C GLU A 52 -5.65 1.45 10.96
N GLN A 53 -5.79 2.61 10.34
CA GLN A 53 -5.42 2.80 8.93
C GLN A 53 -3.93 2.53 8.70
N TRP A 54 -3.07 3.02 9.59
CA TRP A 54 -1.64 2.76 9.53
C TRP A 54 -1.35 1.26 9.62
N VAL A 55 -1.92 0.55 10.60
CA VAL A 55 -1.75 -0.90 10.73
C VAL A 55 -2.20 -1.64 9.48
N ARG A 56 -3.35 -1.27 8.91
CA ARG A 56 -3.84 -1.87 7.67
C ARG A 56 -2.83 -1.75 6.53
N SER A 57 -2.21 -0.59 6.39
CA SER A 57 -1.19 -0.37 5.35
C SER A 57 0.12 -1.17 5.55
N GLN A 58 0.45 -1.55 6.78
CA GLN A 58 1.73 -2.18 7.11
C GLN A 58 1.63 -3.70 7.23
N ALA A 59 0.57 -4.18 7.87
CA ALA A 59 0.43 -5.57 8.30
C ALA A 59 -0.40 -6.39 7.32
N CYS A 60 -1.40 -5.81 6.66
CA CYS A 60 -2.31 -6.59 5.84
C CYS A 60 -1.58 -7.18 4.61
N PRO A 61 -1.80 -8.48 4.29
CA PRO A 61 -1.11 -9.16 3.21
C PRO A 61 -1.25 -8.45 1.86
N GLU A 62 -2.45 -7.94 1.56
CA GLU A 62 -2.73 -7.20 0.33
C GLU A 62 -1.94 -5.90 0.24
N ALA A 63 -1.89 -5.12 1.32
CA ALA A 63 -1.09 -3.89 1.36
C ALA A 63 0.42 -4.19 1.24
N ARG A 64 0.88 -5.30 1.83
CA ARG A 64 2.26 -5.78 1.68
C ARG A 64 2.54 -6.24 0.24
N ALA A 65 1.61 -6.95 -0.39
CA ALA A 65 1.71 -7.40 -1.78
C ALA A 65 1.73 -6.21 -2.74
N ALA A 66 0.79 -5.27 -2.61
CA ALA A 66 0.75 -4.04 -3.39
C ALA A 66 2.04 -3.21 -3.23
N ARG A 67 2.60 -3.13 -2.02
CA ARG A 67 3.89 -2.46 -1.78
C ARG A 67 5.06 -3.17 -2.47
N ARG A 68 5.07 -4.50 -2.46
CA ARG A 68 6.09 -5.29 -3.16
C ARG A 68 5.96 -5.09 -4.67
N GLU A 69 4.74 -5.10 -5.19
CA GLU A 69 4.46 -4.88 -6.61
C GLU A 69 4.94 -3.49 -7.06
N ARG A 70 4.58 -2.43 -6.32
CA ARG A 70 5.08 -1.07 -6.60
C ARG A 70 6.60 -0.95 -6.58
N ARG A 71 7.30 -1.75 -5.74
CA ARG A 71 8.77 -1.77 -5.72
C ARG A 71 9.38 -2.53 -6.89
N ARG A 72 8.63 -3.46 -7.50
CA ARG A 72 9.04 -4.24 -8.67
C ARG A 72 8.65 -3.57 -9.99
N ALA A 73 7.68 -2.64 -9.95
CA ALA A 73 7.23 -1.91 -11.11
C ALA A 73 8.42 -1.26 -11.84
N PRO A 74 8.46 -1.35 -13.18
CA PRO A 74 9.51 -0.72 -13.97
C PRO A 74 9.48 0.80 -13.76
N LEU A 75 10.67 1.40 -13.70
CA LEU A 75 10.77 2.86 -13.69
C LEU A 75 10.23 3.39 -15.01
N THR A 76 9.36 4.39 -14.90
CA THR A 76 8.82 5.11 -16.05
C THR A 76 9.47 6.47 -16.18
N ARG A 77 9.65 6.91 -17.41
CA ARG A 77 10.03 8.29 -17.75
C ARG A 77 8.83 9.22 -17.55
N ALA A 78 9.07 10.53 -17.68
CA ALA A 78 8.01 11.54 -17.61
C ALA A 78 6.92 11.38 -18.68
N ASP A 79 7.24 10.73 -19.81
CA ASP A 79 6.31 10.39 -20.90
C ASP A 79 5.48 9.12 -20.63
N GLY A 80 5.62 8.50 -19.45
CA GLY A 80 4.91 7.29 -19.06
C GLY A 80 5.48 5.99 -19.66
N ARG A 81 6.54 6.05 -20.49
CA ARG A 81 7.16 4.86 -21.07
C ARG A 81 8.16 4.23 -20.09
N PRO A 82 8.31 2.90 -20.08
CA PRO A 82 9.32 2.24 -19.25
C PRO A 82 10.73 2.66 -19.67
N CYS A 83 11.61 2.83 -18.70
CA CYS A 83 12.98 3.25 -18.94
C CYS A 83 13.78 2.11 -19.57
N THR A 84 14.42 2.37 -20.70
CA THR A 84 15.25 1.38 -21.41
C THR A 84 16.59 1.14 -20.69
N LYS A 85 17.12 2.15 -20.00
CA LYS A 85 18.33 2.06 -19.18
C LYS A 85 18.12 2.76 -17.84
N THR A 86 18.68 2.19 -16.78
CA THR A 86 18.62 2.75 -15.43
C THR A 86 20.03 2.85 -14.83
N ARG A 87 20.24 3.85 -13.96
CA ARG A 87 21.46 3.97 -13.14
C ARG A 87 21.08 4.09 -11.67
N THR A 88 22.01 3.77 -10.78
CA THR A 88 21.85 3.99 -9.35
C THR A 88 22.42 5.36 -8.98
N GLU A 89 21.66 6.15 -8.24
CA GLU A 89 22.04 7.47 -7.74
C GLU A 89 21.81 7.51 -6.23
N MET A 90 22.78 8.03 -5.46
CA MET A 90 22.64 8.18 -4.02
C MET A 90 21.78 9.41 -3.72
N ARG A 91 20.65 9.24 -3.04
CA ARG A 91 19.75 10.35 -2.66
C ARG A 91 19.62 10.45 -1.15
N PRO A 92 19.61 11.67 -0.59
CA PRO A 92 19.37 11.87 0.82
C PRO A 92 17.92 11.54 1.15
N VAL A 93 17.72 10.76 2.21
CA VAL A 93 16.42 10.47 2.80
C VAL A 93 16.44 10.86 4.26
N THR A 94 15.50 11.72 4.66
CA THR A 94 15.34 12.15 6.05
C THR A 94 14.30 11.26 6.73
N SER A 95 14.68 10.62 7.82
CA SER A 95 13.78 9.83 8.66
C SER A 95 14.13 10.06 10.13
N GLY A 96 13.14 10.47 10.92
CA GLY A 96 13.28 10.61 12.38
C GLY A 96 14.36 11.61 12.84
N GLY A 97 14.65 12.64 12.04
CA GLY A 97 15.67 13.65 12.35
C GLY A 97 17.08 13.30 11.88
N SER A 98 17.31 12.07 11.38
CA SER A 98 18.56 11.68 10.72
C SER A 98 18.48 11.77 9.20
N MET A 99 19.58 12.15 8.55
CA MET A 99 19.73 12.13 7.09
C MET A 99 20.64 10.96 6.69
N THR A 100 20.19 10.12 5.76
CA THR A 100 20.96 8.97 5.27
C THR A 100 20.95 8.96 3.74
N MET A 101 22.09 8.62 3.13
CA MET A 101 22.20 8.45 1.68
C MET A 101 21.76 7.04 1.31
N LEU A 102 20.67 6.92 0.54
CA LEU A 102 20.18 5.63 0.04
C LEU A 102 20.34 5.54 -1.48
N PRO A 103 20.64 4.35 -2.04
CA PRO A 103 20.68 4.14 -3.48
C PRO A 103 19.26 4.15 -4.05
N HIS A 104 19.03 5.00 -5.05
CA HIS A 104 17.79 5.07 -5.83
C HIS A 104 18.08 4.74 -7.30
N ARG A 105 17.21 3.94 -7.92
CA ARG A 105 17.26 3.72 -9.37
C ARG A 105 16.60 4.89 -10.08
N VAL A 106 17.28 5.46 -11.06
CA VAL A 106 16.79 6.56 -11.90
C VAL A 106 16.95 6.22 -13.37
N CYS A 107 16.10 6.80 -14.21
CA CYS A 107 16.19 6.62 -15.65
C CYS A 107 17.38 7.39 -16.20
N ILE A 108 18.15 6.75 -17.08
CA ILE A 108 19.20 7.45 -17.83
C ILE A 108 18.49 8.31 -18.89
N ARG A 109 18.83 9.60 -18.91
CA ARG A 109 18.29 10.56 -19.88
C ARG A 109 18.83 10.26 -21.27
#